data_AF-A0A7C5BS92-F1
#
_entry.id   AF-A0A7C5BS92-F1
#
_cell.length_a   1.000
_cell.length_b   1.000
_cell.length_c   1.000
_cell.angle_alpha   90.00
_cell.angle_beta   90.00
_cell.angle_gamma   90.00
#
_symmetry.space_group_name_H-M   'P 1'
#
loop_
_entity.id
_entity.type
_entity.pdbx_description
1 polymer ?
#
loop_
_entity_poly.entity_id
_entity_poly.type
_entity_poly.pdbx_seq_one_letter_code
_entity_poly.pdbx_strand_id
1 'polypeptide(L)'
;GYHNHHPQHYDQTRYYGVNLHNVWYRGTVEFRWFQATLHAGKVKAAIQFVLAIAAKALNSRGASSRKREFNPASAKYDFRVFLLHLGLIGDEFKTARKHLLNAMPGDAAWKNGRPKPKDPKPAAETTEVCNGAN
;
A
#
# COMPACT_ATOMS: atom_id res chain seq x y z
N GLY A 1 -39.70 -8.35 -30.46
CA GLY A 1 -38.82 -7.69 -29.48
C GLY A 1 -38.19 -8.77 -28.63
N TYR A 2 -36.87 -8.89 -28.64
CA TYR A 2 -36.17 -9.94 -27.89
C TYR A 2 -36.22 -9.64 -26.39
N HIS A 3 -36.86 -10.52 -25.62
CA HIS A 3 -36.82 -10.46 -24.16
C HIS A 3 -35.43 -10.87 -23.69
N ASN A 4 -34.72 -9.95 -23.04
CA ASN A 4 -33.43 -10.24 -22.44
C ASN A 4 -33.65 -10.99 -21.11
N HIS A 5 -33.46 -12.31 -21.11
CA HIS A 5 -33.67 -13.18 -19.95
C HIS A 5 -32.60 -13.07 -18.86
N HIS A 6 -31.51 -12.34 -19.14
CA HIS A 6 -30.45 -12.05 -18.18
C HIS A 6 -30.10 -10.56 -18.23
N PRO A 7 -30.95 -9.67 -17.68
CA PRO A 7 -30.56 -8.29 -17.51
C PRO A 7 -29.33 -8.25 -16.59
N GLN A 8 -28.15 -7.96 -17.15
CA GLN A 8 -26.98 -7.66 -16.34
C GLN A 8 -27.30 -6.40 -15.54
N HIS A 9 -27.70 -6.60 -14.27
CA HIS A 9 -28.10 -5.52 -13.37
C HIS A 9 -26.92 -4.60 -13.03
N TYR A 10 -25.69 -5.06 -13.24
CA TYR A 10 -24.47 -4.31 -12.99
C TYR A 10 -23.49 -4.39 -14.15
N ASP A 11 -22.88 -3.25 -14.45
CA ASP A 11 -21.73 -3.14 -15.33
C ASP A 11 -20.56 -3.97 -14.78
N GLN A 12 -19.88 -4.71 -15.67
CA GLN A 12 -18.76 -5.59 -15.32
C GLN A 12 -17.63 -4.82 -14.60
N THR A 13 -17.45 -3.54 -14.90
CA THR A 13 -16.44 -2.65 -14.30
C THR A 13 -16.73 -2.26 -12.84
N ARG A 14 -17.90 -2.62 -12.29
CA ARG A 14 -18.33 -2.21 -10.94
C ARG A 14 -17.38 -2.68 -9.84
N TYR A 15 -16.80 -3.87 -9.96
CA TYR A 15 -15.95 -4.49 -8.94
C TYR A 15 -14.44 -4.28 -9.16
N TYR A 16 -14.06 -3.30 -9.99
CA TYR A 16 -12.65 -2.93 -10.17
C TYR A 16 -12.26 -1.79 -9.24
N GLY A 17 -11.03 -1.85 -8.72
CA GLY A 17 -10.52 -0.86 -7.78
C GLY A 17 -10.27 0.52 -8.40
N VAL A 18 -10.21 0.63 -9.73
CA VAL A 18 -10.18 1.89 -10.48
C VAL A 18 -11.33 1.86 -11.48
N ASN A 19 -12.21 2.84 -11.41
CA ASN A 19 -13.31 3.00 -12.34
C ASN A 19 -13.05 4.21 -13.25
N LEU A 20 -13.05 3.95 -14.57
CA LEU A 20 -12.76 4.93 -15.62
C LEU A 20 -14.01 5.41 -16.37
N HIS A 21 -15.21 4.94 -16.00
CA HIS A 21 -16.45 5.29 -16.70
C HIS A 21 -16.70 6.80 -16.72
N ASN A 22 -16.40 7.48 -15.62
CA ASN A 22 -16.58 8.92 -15.50
C ASN A 22 -15.52 9.76 -16.24
N VAL A 23 -14.51 9.14 -16.87
CA VAL A 23 -13.48 9.86 -17.62
C VAL A 23 -14.09 10.56 -18.83
N TRP A 24 -14.93 9.86 -19.61
CA TRP A 24 -15.51 10.43 -20.83
C TRP A 24 -16.71 11.35 -20.58
N TYR A 25 -17.34 11.26 -19.40
CA TYR A 25 -18.49 12.09 -19.06
C TYR A 25 -18.10 13.33 -18.25
N ARG A 26 -17.25 13.18 -17.22
CA ARG A 26 -16.89 14.24 -16.26
C ARG A 26 -15.40 14.55 -16.22
N GLY A 27 -14.57 13.82 -16.96
CA GLY A 27 -13.11 13.98 -16.89
C GLY A 27 -12.50 13.48 -15.57
N THR A 28 -13.22 12.63 -14.82
CA THR A 28 -12.79 12.18 -13.48
C THR A 28 -12.58 10.67 -13.40
N VAL A 29 -11.62 10.24 -12.58
CA VAL A 29 -11.36 8.82 -12.26
C VAL A 29 -11.76 8.53 -10.82
N GLU A 30 -12.39 7.38 -10.57
CA GLU A 30 -12.76 6.95 -9.22
C GLU A 30 -11.83 5.84 -8.71
N PHE A 31 -11.20 6.05 -7.57
CA PHE A 31 -10.38 5.06 -6.87
C PHE A 31 -11.17 4.45 -5.71
N ARG A 32 -11.46 3.14 -5.80
CA ARG A 32 -12.32 2.38 -4.88
C ARG A 32 -11.53 1.45 -3.95
N TRP A 33 -10.28 1.79 -3.65
CA TRP A 33 -9.38 0.97 -2.83
C TRP A 33 -9.51 1.21 -1.32
N PHE A 34 -10.04 2.37 -0.92
CA PHE A 34 -9.99 2.82 0.48
C PHE A 34 -11.31 2.57 1.20
N GLN A 35 -11.21 2.15 2.45
CA GLN A 35 -12.34 2.05 3.37
C GLN A 35 -12.62 3.43 3.99
N ALA A 36 -13.88 3.72 4.30
CA ALA A 36 -14.26 4.92 5.02
C ALA A 36 -13.59 4.94 6.41
N THR A 37 -13.00 6.08 6.79
CA THR A 37 -12.32 6.23 8.07
C THR A 37 -12.33 7.67 8.54
N LEU A 38 -12.49 7.88 9.85
CA LEU A 38 -12.39 9.19 10.49
C LEU A 38 -10.95 9.54 10.90
N HIS A 39 -9.99 8.63 10.70
CA HIS A 39 -8.59 8.86 11.05
C HIS A 39 -7.93 9.79 10.03
N ALA A 40 -7.72 11.05 10.40
CA ALA A 40 -7.20 12.10 9.52
C ALA A 40 -5.91 11.70 8.79
N GLY A 41 -4.99 11.00 9.47
CA GLY A 41 -3.74 10.54 8.85
C GLY A 41 -3.93 9.52 7.72
N LYS A 42 -4.96 8.66 7.81
CA LYS A 42 -5.28 7.64 6.79
C LYS A 42 -5.97 8.30 5.59
N VAL A 43 -6.88 9.23 5.85
CA VAL A 43 -7.53 10.03 4.79
C VAL A 43 -6.49 10.83 4.02
N LYS A 44 -5.61 11.56 4.71
CA LYS A 44 -4.50 12.30 4.09
C LYS A 44 -3.60 11.38 3.26
N ALA A 45 -3.22 10.21 3.81
CA ALA A 45 -2.39 9.25 3.12
C ALA A 45 -3.04 8.73 1.82
N ALA A 46 -4.33 8.42 1.85
CA ALA A 46 -5.09 7.96 0.70
C ALA A 46 -5.13 9.03 -0.41
N ILE A 47 -5.44 10.28 -0.06
CA ILE A 47 -5.48 11.39 -1.02
C ILE A 47 -4.10 11.60 -1.65
N GLN A 48 -3.04 11.70 -0.83
CA GLN A 48 -1.67 11.89 -1.34
C GLN A 48 -1.23 10.72 -2.25
N PHE A 49 -1.58 9.49 -1.89
CA PHE A 49 -1.26 8.31 -2.70
C PHE A 49 -1.95 8.34 -4.07
N VAL A 50 -3.25 8.64 -4.11
CA VAL A 50 -4.00 8.74 -5.37
C VAL A 50 -3.46 9.85 -6.26
N LEU A 51 -3.20 11.03 -5.69
CA LEU A 51 -2.65 12.17 -6.45
C LEU A 51 -1.27 11.83 -7.02
N ALA A 52 -0.42 11.16 -6.26
CA ALA A 52 0.90 10.75 -6.74
C ALA A 52 0.83 9.72 -7.87
N ILE A 53 -0.10 8.76 -7.80
CA ILE A 53 -0.33 7.80 -8.90
C ILE A 53 -0.84 8.53 -10.15
N ALA A 54 -1.81 9.44 -10.00
CA ALA A 54 -2.34 10.22 -11.11
C ALA A 54 -1.23 11.07 -11.76
N ALA A 55 -0.43 11.76 -10.95
CA ALA A 55 0.73 12.51 -11.43
C ALA A 55 1.74 11.60 -12.14
N LYS A 56 2.03 10.41 -11.60
CA LYS A 56 2.92 9.44 -12.25
C LYS A 56 2.36 8.99 -13.60
N ALA A 57 1.06 8.71 -13.68
CA ALA A 57 0.41 8.27 -14.91
C ALA A 57 0.48 9.36 -16.00
N LEU A 58 0.13 10.61 -15.65
CA LEU A 58 0.17 11.76 -16.56
C LEU A 58 1.58 12.04 -17.10
N ASN A 59 2.60 11.88 -16.26
CA ASN A 59 3.99 12.13 -16.64
C ASN A 59 4.70 10.90 -17.24
N SER A 60 4.06 9.73 -17.23
CA SER A 60 4.68 8.51 -17.75
C SER A 60 4.61 8.44 -19.27
N ARG A 61 5.68 7.94 -19.91
CA ARG A 61 5.71 7.68 -21.36
C ARG A 61 5.06 6.35 -21.76
N GLY A 62 4.73 5.52 -20.77
CA GLY A 62 4.15 4.20 -20.97
C GLY A 62 3.97 3.45 -19.66
N ALA A 63 3.25 2.33 -19.73
CA ALA A 63 2.98 1.44 -18.61
C ALA A 63 3.23 -0.02 -19.01
N SER A 64 3.65 -0.84 -18.04
CA SER A 64 3.76 -2.29 -18.22
C SER A 64 2.61 -2.99 -17.50
N SER A 65 1.94 -3.93 -18.18
CA SER A 65 0.89 -4.78 -17.61
C SER A 65 1.44 -6.00 -16.84
N ARG A 66 2.78 -6.16 -16.78
CA ARG A 66 3.41 -7.29 -16.13
C ARG A 66 3.07 -7.32 -14.64
N LYS A 67 2.31 -8.34 -14.23
CA LYS A 67 1.98 -8.58 -12.83
C LYS A 67 3.20 -9.15 -12.11
N ARG A 68 3.59 -8.54 -10.99
CA ARG A 68 4.53 -9.17 -10.06
C ARG A 68 3.74 -10.03 -9.08
N GLU A 69 4.27 -11.20 -8.78
CA GLU A 69 3.73 -12.06 -7.72
C GLU A 69 3.91 -11.41 -6.35
N PHE A 70 2.91 -11.58 -5.49
CA PHE A 70 2.95 -11.08 -4.13
C PHE A 70 3.83 -11.98 -3.26
N ASN A 71 4.87 -11.41 -2.67
CA ASN A 71 5.72 -12.11 -1.71
C ASN A 71 5.57 -11.48 -0.31
N PRO A 72 5.00 -12.21 0.68
CA PRO A 72 4.82 -11.71 2.04
C PRO A 72 6.12 -11.29 2.74
N ALA A 73 7.26 -11.90 2.39
CA ALA A 73 8.54 -11.59 3.02
C ALA A 73 9.09 -10.21 2.60
N SER A 74 8.79 -9.77 1.38
CA SER A 74 9.32 -8.53 0.80
C SER A 74 8.26 -7.44 0.56
N ALA A 75 6.98 -7.73 0.77
CA ALA A 75 5.86 -6.85 0.39
C ALA A 75 6.02 -5.41 0.90
N LYS A 76 6.39 -5.23 2.18
CA LYS A 76 6.61 -3.90 2.77
C LYS A 76 7.78 -3.16 2.15
N TYR A 77 8.90 -3.84 1.88
CA TYR A 77 10.05 -3.27 1.19
C TYR A 77 9.70 -2.85 -0.25
N ASP A 78 9.07 -3.75 -1.01
CA ASP A 78 8.67 -3.51 -2.39
C ASP A 78 7.70 -2.33 -2.50
N PHE A 79 6.72 -2.26 -1.60
CA PHE A 79 5.77 -1.15 -1.57
C PHE A 79 6.45 0.16 -1.16
N ARG A 80 7.40 0.14 -0.21
CA ARG A 80 8.18 1.35 0.14
C ARG A 80 8.92 1.90 -1.07
N VAL A 81 9.62 1.05 -1.80
CA VAL A 81 10.36 1.45 -3.03
C VAL A 81 9.40 2.00 -4.08
N PHE A 82 8.22 1.41 -4.23
CA PHE A 82 7.17 1.94 -5.09
C PHE A 82 6.73 3.35 -4.69
N LEU A 83 6.50 3.61 -3.39
CA LEU A 83 6.15 4.96 -2.91
C LEU A 83 7.26 5.98 -3.17
N LEU A 84 8.53 5.58 -3.12
CA LEU A 84 9.66 6.46 -3.47
C LEU A 84 9.65 6.81 -4.97
N HIS A 85 9.35 5.84 -5.86
CA HIS A 85 9.23 6.11 -7.30
C HIS A 85 8.01 6.96 -7.70
N LEU A 86 7.02 7.04 -6.81
CA LEU A 86 5.89 7.97 -6.91
C LEU A 86 6.24 9.38 -6.39
N GLY A 87 7.41 9.58 -5.78
CA GLY A 87 7.84 10.88 -5.27
C GLY A 87 7.38 11.21 -3.85
N LEU A 88 6.86 10.24 -3.07
CA LEU A 88 6.46 10.47 -1.67
C LEU A 88 7.69 10.48 -0.75
N ILE A 89 8.60 11.43 -0.95
CA ILE A 89 9.90 11.58 -0.28
C ILE A 89 9.88 12.83 0.60
N GLY A 90 10.48 12.79 1.79
CA GLY A 90 10.48 13.93 2.72
C GLY A 90 9.59 13.71 3.95
N ASP A 91 9.58 14.69 4.85
CA ASP A 91 8.88 14.64 6.13
C ASP A 91 7.36 14.85 5.98
N GLU A 92 6.93 15.60 4.98
CA GLU A 92 5.53 15.87 4.65
C GLU A 92 4.75 14.60 4.27
N PHE A 93 5.46 13.59 3.72
CA PHE A 93 4.90 12.28 3.37
C PHE A 93 5.22 11.19 4.40
N LYS A 94 5.91 11.52 5.51
CA LYS A 94 6.28 10.53 6.54
C LYS A 94 5.06 9.82 7.11
N THR A 95 4.01 10.58 7.39
CA THR A 95 2.72 10.04 7.88
C THR A 95 2.03 9.17 6.84
N ALA A 96 2.07 9.56 5.56
CA ALA A 96 1.50 8.76 4.48
C ALA A 96 2.22 7.43 4.30
N ARG A 97 3.56 7.45 4.21
CA ARG A 97 4.37 6.22 4.16
C ARG A 97 4.09 5.32 5.35
N LYS A 98 3.98 5.86 6.57
CA LYS A 98 3.65 5.10 7.77
C LYS A 98 2.31 4.38 7.61
N HIS A 99 1.24 5.09 7.26
CA HIS A 99 -0.10 4.49 7.16
C HIS A 99 -0.22 3.48 6.01
N LEU A 100 0.37 3.78 4.86
CA LEU A 100 0.36 2.90 3.68
C LEU A 100 1.16 1.62 3.89
N LEU A 101 2.29 1.69 4.60
CA LEU A 101 3.14 0.52 4.88
C LEU A 101 2.69 -0.30 6.07
N ASN A 102 1.83 0.23 6.95
CA ASN A 102 1.51 -0.41 8.22
C ASN A 102 0.84 -1.79 8.06
N ALA A 103 0.02 -1.96 7.03
CA ALA A 103 -0.70 -3.20 6.76
C ALA A 103 0.13 -4.24 5.98
N MET A 104 1.33 -3.88 5.51
CA MET A 104 2.15 -4.77 4.66
C MET A 104 3.05 -5.67 5.52
N PRO A 105 3.11 -6.99 5.22
CA PRO A 105 4.01 -7.91 5.90
C PRO A 105 5.47 -7.71 5.46
N GLY A 106 6.40 -8.18 6.30
CA GLY A 106 7.84 -8.06 6.07
C GLY A 106 8.46 -6.79 6.64
N ASP A 107 9.74 -6.57 6.30
CA ASP A 107 10.54 -5.45 6.77
C ASP A 107 10.60 -4.34 5.70
N ALA A 108 10.66 -3.07 6.13
CA ALA A 108 10.70 -1.93 5.20
C ALA A 108 12.12 -1.60 4.70
N ALA A 109 13.14 -1.97 5.48
CA ALA A 109 14.55 -1.75 5.20
C ALA A 109 15.21 -2.96 4.52
N TRP A 110 14.80 -4.18 4.86
CA TRP A 110 15.40 -5.42 4.35
C TRP A 110 14.43 -6.26 3.52
N LYS A 111 14.76 -6.48 2.25
CA LYS A 111 13.91 -7.25 1.32
C LYS A 111 13.71 -8.71 1.72
N ASN A 112 14.75 -9.36 2.26
CA ASN A 112 14.74 -10.78 2.60
C ASN A 112 14.85 -11.01 4.11
N GLY A 113 14.40 -10.04 4.92
CA GLY A 113 14.58 -10.04 6.37
C GLY A 113 15.98 -9.61 6.81
N ARG A 114 16.14 -9.42 8.13
CA ARG A 114 17.39 -8.93 8.72
C ARG A 114 18.47 -10.00 8.58
N PRO A 115 19.69 -9.65 8.10
CA PRO A 115 20.81 -10.56 8.11
C PRO A 115 21.06 -11.07 9.54
N LYS A 116 21.13 -12.39 9.71
CA LYS A 116 21.59 -12.97 10.99
C LYS A 116 23.10 -12.75 11.11
N PRO A 117 23.61 -12.30 12.27
CA PRO A 117 25.04 -12.28 12.52
C PRO A 117 25.62 -13.69 12.37
N LYS A 118 26.82 -13.82 11.81
CA LYS A 118 27.51 -15.12 11.68
C LYS A 118 27.85 -15.71 13.04
N ASP A 119 28.24 -14.85 13.98
CA ASP A 119 28.52 -15.20 15.37
C ASP A 119 27.46 -14.55 16.28
N PRO A 120 26.41 -15.28 16.67
CA PRO A 120 25.43 -14.75 17.60
C PRO A 120 26.11 -14.50 18.94
N LYS A 121 26.15 -13.23 19.38
CA LYS A 121 26.60 -12.89 20.73
C LYS A 121 25.72 -13.67 21.72
N PRO A 122 26.30 -14.39 22.71
CA PRO A 122 25.50 -15.13 23.68
C PRO A 122 24.48 -14.18 24.29
N ALA A 123 23.21 -14.63 24.33
CA ALA A 123 22.11 -13.85 24.89
C ALA A 123 22.49 -13.48 26.33
N ALA A 124 22.42 -12.19 26.67
CA ALA A 124 22.65 -11.76 28.03
C ALA A 124 21.60 -12.44 28.93
N GLU A 125 22.05 -13.30 29.84
CA GLU A 125 21.21 -13.85 30.89
C GLU A 125 20.57 -12.69 31.65
N THR A 126 19.25 -12.58 31.56
CA THR A 126 18.47 -11.76 32.48
C THR A 126 18.59 -12.41 33.84
N THR A 127 19.48 -11.89 34.68
CA THR A 127 19.51 -12.25 36.11
C THR A 127 18.18 -11.82 36.72
N GLU A 128 17.30 -12.78 36.98
CA GLU A 128 16.14 -12.58 37.84
C GLU A 128 16.67 -12.27 39.25
N VAL A 129 16.71 -10.99 39.60
CA VAL A 129 16.96 -10.57 40.97
C VAL A 129 15.68 -10.84 41.76
N CYS A 130 15.64 -11.98 42.44
CA CYS A 130 14.65 -12.25 43.48
C CYS A 130 14.82 -11.24 44.62
N ASN A 131 14.04 -10.16 44.61
CA ASN A 131 13.93 -9.26 45.75
C ASN A 131 13.16 -9.97 46.87
N GLY A 132 13.88 -10.51 47.84
CA GLY A 132 13.32 -10.82 49.15
C GLY A 132 13.04 -9.52 49.91
N ALA A 133 11.81 -9.32 50.34
CA ALA A 133 11.47 -8.44 51.45
C ALA A 133 10.09 -8.80 52.04
N ASN A 134 10.14 -9.11 53.34
CA ASN A 134 9.10 -9.24 54.38
C ASN A 134 8.12 -10.42 54.33
#